data_AF-A0A0X3Q745-F1
#
_entry.id   AF-A0A0X3Q745-F1
#
_cell.length_a   1.000
_cell.length_b   1.000
_cell.length_c   1.000
_cell.angle_alpha   90.00
_cell.angle_beta   90.00
_cell.angle_gamma   90.00
#
_symmetry.space_group_name_H-M   'P 1'
#
loop_
_entity.id
_entity.type
_entity.pdbx_description
1 polymer ?
#
loop_
_entity_poly.entity_id
_entity_poly.type
_entity_poly.pdbx_seq_one_letter_code
_entity_poly.pdbx_strand_id
1 'polypeptide(L)'
;YKGGEAMLGTDETTFTRILVSRSWKDIVRINNHYYNALKHDLIEAIGKETSGDYRRALQTIVKTAINRNEAYAEILYNTMKGAGTHDDNLVRMIIAHSEVDLAVIRHTFNSTYEKTLDQMIAGDTSGDYRKYLLAIVGK
;
A
#
# COMPACT_ATOMS: atom_id res chain seq x y z
N TYR A 1 -0.35 -5.58 -20.78
CA TYR A 1 -0.79 -5.30 -22.16
C TYR A 1 -1.38 -6.53 -22.82
N LYS A 2 -0.60 -7.44 -23.44
CA LYS A 2 -1.20 -8.60 -24.16
C LYS A 2 -2.11 -9.50 -23.31
N GLY A 3 -1.81 -9.65 -22.02
CA GLY A 3 -2.65 -10.41 -21.07
C GLY A 3 -3.70 -9.60 -20.33
N GLY A 4 -4.06 -8.41 -20.81
CA GLY A 4 -5.10 -7.55 -20.21
C GLY A 4 -5.67 -6.66 -21.30
N GLU A 5 -5.36 -5.37 -21.27
CA GLU A 5 -5.90 -4.31 -22.16
C GLU A 5 -5.95 -4.58 -23.68
N ALA A 6 -5.18 -5.54 -24.21
CA ALA A 6 -5.22 -5.93 -25.62
C ALA A 6 -6.25 -7.04 -25.94
N MET A 7 -6.99 -7.54 -24.95
CA MET A 7 -7.96 -8.62 -25.09
C MET A 7 -9.22 -8.34 -24.26
N LEU A 8 -10.28 -9.10 -24.50
CA LEU A 8 -11.45 -9.10 -23.63
C LEU A 8 -11.22 -10.04 -22.45
N GLY A 9 -11.35 -9.51 -21.24
CA GLY A 9 -10.99 -10.20 -20.00
C GLY A 9 -9.48 -10.14 -19.74
N THR A 10 -9.05 -10.83 -18.69
CA THR A 10 -7.70 -10.68 -18.13
C THR A 10 -7.02 -12.03 -17.97
N ASP A 11 -5.78 -12.16 -18.49
CA ASP A 11 -4.89 -13.27 -18.17
C ASP A 11 -4.24 -13.03 -16.80
N GLU A 12 -4.99 -13.37 -15.75
CA GLU A 12 -4.55 -13.22 -14.36
C GLU A 12 -3.26 -13.99 -14.07
N THR A 13 -3.00 -15.11 -14.77
CA THR A 13 -1.78 -15.91 -14.60
C THR A 13 -0.55 -15.11 -15.01
N THR A 14 -0.63 -14.34 -16.08
CA THR A 14 0.48 -13.46 -16.50
C THR A 14 0.76 -12.37 -15.48
N PHE A 15 -0.28 -11.70 -14.94
CA PHE A 15 -0.11 -10.68 -13.90
C PHE A 15 0.54 -11.27 -12.64
N THR A 16 -0.01 -12.37 -12.12
CA THR A 16 0.50 -13.05 -10.93
C THR A 16 1.95 -13.48 -11.12
N ARG A 17 2.25 -14.16 -12.24
CA ARG A 17 3.61 -14.64 -12.52
C ARG A 17 4.62 -13.49 -12.56
N ILE A 18 4.29 -12.36 -13.20
CA ILE A 18 5.22 -11.24 -13.29
C ILE A 18 5.40 -10.56 -11.94
N LEU A 19 4.31 -10.20 -11.26
CA LEU A 19 4.37 -9.36 -10.07
C LEU A 19 4.84 -10.10 -8.82
N VAL A 20 4.65 -11.42 -8.74
CA VAL A 20 5.08 -12.22 -7.57
C VAL A 20 6.49 -12.79 -7.72
N SER A 21 7.02 -12.90 -8.94
CA SER A 21 8.36 -13.53 -9.17
C SER A 21 9.48 -12.56 -9.52
N ARG A 22 9.20 -11.30 -9.85
CA ARG A 22 10.22 -10.32 -10.25
C ARG A 22 10.74 -9.53 -9.07
N SER A 23 11.99 -9.10 -9.16
CA SER A 23 12.59 -8.23 -8.14
C SER A 23 11.90 -6.86 -8.12
N TRP A 24 11.97 -6.16 -6.99
CA TRP A 24 11.43 -4.80 -6.87
C TRP A 24 11.97 -3.85 -7.94
N LYS A 25 13.29 -3.92 -8.24
CA LYS A 25 13.92 -3.11 -9.28
C LYS A 25 13.36 -3.41 -10.67
N ASP A 26 13.07 -4.67 -10.96
CA ASP A 26 12.50 -5.05 -12.24
C ASP A 26 11.03 -4.63 -12.36
N ILE A 27 10.25 -4.73 -11.28
CA ILE A 27 8.86 -4.22 -11.27
C ILE A 27 8.84 -2.73 -11.58
N VAL A 28 9.74 -1.93 -10.97
CA VAL A 28 9.86 -0.49 -11.28
C VAL A 28 10.24 -0.26 -12.75
N ARG A 29 11.19 -1.02 -13.29
CA ARG A 29 11.57 -0.91 -14.71
C ARG A 29 10.41 -1.26 -15.64
N ILE A 30 9.68 -2.34 -15.34
CA ILE A 30 8.50 -2.75 -16.10
C ILE A 30 7.45 -1.64 -16.04
N ASN A 31 7.18 -1.07 -14.87
CA ASN A 31 6.25 0.05 -14.71
C ASN A 31 6.62 1.26 -15.59
N ASN A 32 7.89 1.66 -15.55
CA ASN A 32 8.38 2.79 -16.35
C ASN A 32 8.32 2.50 -17.86
N HIS A 33 8.67 1.28 -18.27
CA HIS A 33 8.54 0.88 -19.68
C HIS A 33 7.07 0.86 -20.12
N TYR A 34 6.17 0.37 -19.26
CA TYR A 34 4.72 0.35 -19.51
C TYR A 34 4.19 1.78 -19.74
N TYR A 35 4.53 2.69 -18.82
CA TYR A 35 4.16 4.10 -18.90
C TYR A 35 4.69 4.76 -20.17
N ASN A 36 5.96 4.53 -20.52
CA ASN A 36 6.55 5.13 -21.71
C ASN A 36 5.84 4.69 -23.00
N ALA A 37 5.44 3.42 -23.07
CA ALA A 37 4.77 2.83 -24.22
C ALA A 37 3.28 3.20 -24.33
N LEU A 38 2.55 3.25 -23.21
CA LEU A 38 1.07 3.32 -23.20
C LEU A 38 0.51 4.59 -22.56
N LYS A 39 1.36 5.42 -21.97
CA LYS A 39 1.03 6.71 -21.32
C LYS A 39 0.16 6.61 -20.06
N HIS A 40 0.08 5.43 -19.48
CA HIS A 40 -0.40 5.17 -18.12
C HIS A 40 0.40 4.02 -17.49
N ASP A 41 0.38 3.90 -16.17
CA ASP A 41 1.22 2.97 -15.44
C ASP A 41 0.55 1.60 -15.19
N LEU A 42 1.29 0.69 -14.53
CA LEU A 42 0.76 -0.62 -14.17
C LEU A 42 -0.35 -0.56 -13.12
N ILE A 43 -0.33 0.43 -12.21
CA ILE A 43 -1.35 0.56 -11.16
C ILE A 43 -2.70 0.84 -11.81
N GLU A 44 -2.73 1.74 -12.79
CA GLU A 44 -3.92 2.04 -13.59
C GLU A 44 -4.39 0.83 -14.40
N ALA A 45 -3.46 0.15 -15.09
CA ALA A 45 -3.79 -1.04 -15.88
C ALA A 45 -4.40 -2.15 -15.01
N ILE A 46 -3.78 -2.48 -13.87
CA ILE A 46 -4.32 -3.43 -12.90
C ILE A 46 -5.71 -2.98 -12.42
N GLY A 47 -5.90 -1.67 -12.20
CA GLY A 47 -7.15 -1.09 -11.75
C GLY A 47 -8.33 -1.31 -12.70
N LYS A 48 -8.07 -1.27 -14.02
CA LYS A 48 -9.05 -1.50 -15.09
C LYS A 48 -9.32 -2.98 -15.33
N GLU A 49 -8.28 -3.82 -15.22
CA GLU A 49 -8.32 -5.22 -15.64
C GLU A 49 -8.71 -6.20 -14.52
N THR A 50 -8.64 -5.77 -13.25
CA THR A 50 -8.89 -6.66 -12.10
C THR A 50 -9.81 -6.02 -11.08
N SER A 51 -10.33 -6.81 -10.14
CA SER A 51 -11.25 -6.33 -9.10
C SER A 51 -10.97 -6.97 -7.73
N GLY A 52 -11.73 -6.52 -6.72
CA GLY A 52 -11.71 -7.13 -5.38
C GLY A 52 -10.36 -7.09 -4.67
N ASP A 53 -10.08 -8.13 -3.87
CA ASP A 53 -8.81 -8.32 -3.16
C ASP A 53 -7.64 -8.58 -4.11
N TYR A 54 -7.88 -9.26 -5.23
CA TYR A 54 -6.86 -9.55 -6.22
C TYR A 54 -6.24 -8.27 -6.79
N ARG A 55 -7.08 -7.31 -7.21
CA ARG A 55 -6.64 -5.97 -7.63
C ARG A 55 -5.80 -5.29 -6.55
N ARG A 56 -6.30 -5.28 -5.31
CA ARG A 56 -5.62 -4.62 -4.19
C ARG A 56 -4.25 -5.22 -3.95
N ALA A 57 -4.13 -6.54 -3.94
CA ALA A 57 -2.86 -7.23 -3.76
C ALA A 57 -1.84 -6.86 -4.85
N LEU A 58 -2.24 -6.91 -6.12
CA LEU A 58 -1.35 -6.57 -7.24
C LEU A 58 -0.91 -5.09 -7.21
N GLN A 59 -1.85 -4.17 -6.94
CA GLN A 59 -1.51 -2.74 -6.82
C GLN A 59 -0.58 -2.48 -5.63
N THR A 60 -0.80 -3.14 -4.49
CA THR A 60 0.09 -3.03 -3.33
C THR A 60 1.52 -3.49 -3.68
N ILE A 61 1.69 -4.61 -4.39
CA ILE A 61 3.01 -5.07 -4.84
C ILE A 61 3.73 -3.99 -5.67
N VAL A 62 3.04 -3.40 -6.66
CA VAL A 62 3.62 -2.36 -7.52
C VAL A 62 3.95 -1.10 -6.73
N LYS A 63 3.03 -0.62 -5.88
CA LYS A 63 3.24 0.55 -5.01
C LYS A 63 4.43 0.35 -4.07
N THR A 64 4.52 -0.81 -3.42
CA THR A 64 5.65 -1.15 -2.53
C THR A 64 6.97 -1.23 -3.29
N ALA A 65 6.97 -1.68 -4.55
CA ALA A 65 8.16 -1.69 -5.40
C ALA A 65 8.64 -0.26 -5.72
N ILE A 66 7.71 0.65 -6.03
CA ILE A 66 7.97 2.03 -6.43
C ILE A 66 8.40 2.87 -5.23
N ASN A 67 7.58 2.89 -4.18
CA ASN A 67 7.83 3.62 -2.95
C ASN A 67 7.24 2.88 -1.77
N ARG A 68 8.11 2.14 -1.06
CA ARG A 68 7.72 1.32 0.08
C ARG A 68 7.10 2.14 1.22
N ASN A 69 7.67 3.30 1.53
CA ASN A 69 7.23 4.11 2.68
C ASN A 69 5.86 4.73 2.41
N GLU A 70 5.61 5.22 1.19
CA GLU A 70 4.29 5.72 0.78
C GLU A 70 3.27 4.57 0.78
N ALA A 71 3.63 3.39 0.28
CA ALA A 71 2.74 2.23 0.31
C ALA A 71 2.35 1.84 1.75
N TYR A 72 3.29 1.86 2.70
CA TYR A 72 3.00 1.57 4.10
C TYR A 72 2.19 2.67 4.79
N ALA A 73 2.48 3.94 4.48
CA ALA A 73 1.66 5.05 4.94
C ALA A 73 0.21 4.93 4.43
N GLU A 74 0.02 4.54 3.17
CA GLU A 74 -1.30 4.29 2.59
C GLU A 74 -2.01 3.11 3.27
N ILE A 75 -1.31 2.02 3.56
CA ILE A 75 -1.88 0.89 4.30
C ILE A 75 -2.36 1.34 5.68
N LEU A 76 -1.53 2.04 6.45
CA LEU A 76 -1.92 2.59 7.75
C LEU A 76 -3.14 3.51 7.62
N TYR A 77 -3.15 4.40 6.63
CA TYR A 77 -4.26 5.32 6.43
C TYR A 77 -5.56 4.56 6.19
N ASN A 78 -5.52 3.53 5.34
CA ASN A 78 -6.69 2.70 5.05
C ASN A 78 -7.17 1.89 6.26
N THR A 79 -6.33 1.59 7.25
CA THR A 79 -6.80 0.94 8.48
C THR A 79 -7.66 1.83 9.36
N MET A 80 -7.49 3.15 9.28
CA MET A 80 -8.17 4.15 10.12
C MET A 80 -9.06 5.11 9.31
N LYS A 81 -9.20 4.87 8.01
CA LYS A 81 -10.03 5.70 7.15
C LYS A 81 -11.46 5.18 7.21
N GLY A 82 -12.39 6.04 7.59
CA GLY A 82 -13.82 5.79 7.49
C GLY A 82 -14.46 5.50 8.85
N ALA A 83 -15.50 4.68 8.87
CA ALA A 83 -16.19 4.32 10.10
C ALA A 83 -15.54 3.09 10.73
N GLY A 84 -15.05 3.26 11.95
CA GLY A 84 -14.35 2.20 12.69
C GLY A 84 -12.92 1.98 12.18
N THR A 85 -12.28 0.97 12.78
CA THR A 85 -10.84 0.74 12.63
C THR A 85 -10.61 -0.72 12.25
N HIS A 86 -9.69 -0.96 11.30
CA HIS A 86 -9.21 -2.31 11.01
C HIS A 86 -8.09 -2.68 11.99
N ASP A 87 -8.47 -2.87 13.26
CA ASP A 87 -7.55 -2.97 14.40
C ASP A 87 -6.42 -4.01 14.20
N ASP A 88 -6.77 -5.21 13.73
CA ASP A 88 -5.79 -6.29 13.48
C ASP A 88 -4.70 -5.88 12.47
N ASN A 89 -5.06 -5.08 11.47
CA ASN A 89 -4.11 -4.60 10.47
C ASN A 89 -3.30 -3.42 11.00
N LEU A 90 -3.93 -2.50 11.75
CA LEU A 90 -3.27 -1.35 12.36
C LEU A 90 -2.18 -1.81 13.32
N VAL A 91 -2.52 -2.67 14.28
CA VAL A 91 -1.56 -3.17 15.28
C VAL A 91 -0.44 -3.97 14.62
N ARG A 92 -0.78 -4.80 13.62
CA ARG A 92 0.22 -5.60 12.88
C ARG A 92 1.23 -4.71 12.17
N MET A 93 0.78 -3.66 11.48
CA MET A 93 1.68 -2.74 10.80
C MET A 93 2.56 -1.96 11.79
N ILE A 94 1.98 -1.45 12.89
CA ILE A 94 2.75 -0.71 13.89
C ILE A 94 3.83 -1.60 14.52
N ILE A 95 3.50 -2.82 14.93
CA ILE A 95 4.45 -3.75 15.56
C ILE A 95 5.49 -4.26 14.55
N ALA A 96 5.09 -4.62 13.32
CA ALA A 96 6.02 -5.16 12.33
C ALA A 96 7.12 -4.15 11.93
N HIS A 97 6.84 -2.86 12.08
CA HIS A 97 7.73 -1.78 11.66
C HIS A 97 8.38 -1.02 12.82
N SER A 98 7.98 -1.27 14.08
CA SER A 98 8.37 -0.48 15.25
C SER A 98 9.87 -0.36 15.44
N GLU A 99 10.61 -1.43 15.14
CA GLU A 99 12.07 -1.50 15.32
C GLU A 99 12.88 -1.32 14.03
N VAL A 100 12.21 -1.07 12.90
CA VAL A 100 12.86 -1.07 11.57
C VAL A 100 12.78 0.31 10.92
N ASP A 101 11.57 0.77 10.60
CA ASP A 101 11.36 1.94 9.74
C ASP A 101 10.09 2.74 10.10
N LEU A 102 9.43 2.45 11.22
CA LEU A 102 8.22 3.16 11.65
C LEU A 102 8.40 4.68 11.74
N ALA A 103 9.58 5.16 12.14
CA ALA A 103 9.87 6.60 12.19
C ALA A 103 9.81 7.25 10.79
N VAL A 104 10.29 6.54 9.77
CA VAL A 104 10.26 7.00 8.37
C VAL A 104 8.84 6.92 7.82
N ILE A 105 8.14 5.80 8.06
CA ILE A 105 6.74 5.64 7.66
C ILE A 105 5.87 6.74 8.28
N ARG A 106 6.05 7.04 9.57
CA ARG A 106 5.35 8.14 10.26
C ARG A 106 5.64 9.48 9.62
N HIS A 107 6.89 9.76 9.26
CA HIS A 107 7.24 11.01 8.57
C HIS A 107 6.55 11.10 7.21
N THR A 108 6.62 10.05 6.38
CA THR A 108 5.93 9.98 5.09
C THR A 108 4.41 10.10 5.24
N PHE A 109 3.81 9.46 6.24
CA PHE A 109 2.39 9.59 6.54
C PHE A 109 2.01 11.04 6.83
N ASN A 110 2.74 11.69 7.73
CA ASN A 110 2.47 13.06 8.16
C ASN A 110 2.70 14.10 7.05
N SER A 111 3.53 13.80 6.04
CA SER A 111 3.70 14.67 4.88
C SER A 111 2.65 14.42 3.79
N THR A 112 1.95 13.29 3.83
CA THR A 112 1.00 12.86 2.78
C THR A 112 -0.45 13.16 3.15
N TYR A 113 -0.81 13.02 4.42
CA TYR A 113 -2.18 13.14 4.91
C TYR A 113 -2.37 14.36 5.81
N GLU A 114 -3.59 14.92 5.83
CA GLU A 114 -3.92 16.12 6.61
C GLU A 114 -3.81 15.93 8.12
N LYS A 115 -4.15 14.73 8.62
CA LYS A 115 -3.99 14.34 10.02
C LYS A 115 -2.71 13.54 10.16
N THR A 116 -1.97 13.78 11.24
CA THR A 116 -0.79 12.97 11.55
C THR A 116 -1.18 11.55 11.96
N LEU A 117 -0.23 10.62 11.87
CA LEU A 117 -0.46 9.23 12.27
C LEU A 117 -0.94 9.11 13.72
N ASP A 118 -0.35 9.87 14.64
CA ASP A 118 -0.74 9.90 16.05
C ASP A 118 -2.14 10.50 16.25
N GLN A 119 -2.51 11.54 15.49
CA GLN A 119 -3.86 12.10 15.54
C GLN A 119 -4.92 11.11 15.04
N MET A 120 -4.62 10.36 13.97
CA MET A 120 -5.53 9.33 13.48
C MET A 120 -5.66 8.18 14.49
N ILE A 121 -4.56 7.67 15.04
CA ILE A 121 -4.59 6.63 16.09
C ILE A 121 -5.40 7.11 17.30
N ALA A 122 -5.17 8.34 17.75
CA ALA A 122 -5.90 8.91 18.89
C ALA A 122 -7.40 9.09 18.61
N GLY A 123 -7.80 9.33 17.36
CA GLY A 123 -9.19 9.44 16.94
C GLY A 123 -9.91 8.10 16.82
N ASP A 124 -9.21 7.08 16.31
CA ASP A 124 -9.81 5.79 15.90
C ASP A 124 -9.72 4.68 16.96
N THR A 125 -8.85 4.83 17.96
CA THR A 125 -8.67 3.83 19.02
C THR A 125 -9.03 4.41 20.37
N SER A 126 -9.16 3.62 21.44
CA SER A 126 -9.46 4.15 22.79
C SER A 126 -8.79 3.34 23.91
N GLY A 127 -8.90 3.83 25.15
CA GLY A 127 -8.40 3.14 26.34
C GLY A 127 -6.90 2.86 26.33
N ASP A 128 -6.49 1.76 26.94
CA ASP A 128 -5.08 1.38 27.02
C ASP A 128 -4.50 0.93 25.68
N TYR A 129 -5.35 0.43 24.78
CA TYR A 129 -4.95 0.13 23.41
C TYR A 129 -4.46 1.38 22.67
N ARG A 130 -5.17 2.51 22.78
CA ARG A 130 -4.69 3.80 22.25
C ARG A 130 -3.35 4.20 22.84
N LYS A 131 -3.22 4.14 24.17
CA LYS A 131 -1.98 4.52 24.87
C LYS A 131 -0.81 3.67 24.41
N TYR A 132 -1.02 2.38 24.24
CA TYR A 132 -0.01 1.43 23.75
C TYR A 132 0.45 1.77 22.34
N LEU A 133 -0.48 1.99 21.40
CA LEU A 133 -0.11 2.35 20.03
C LEU A 133 0.61 3.70 19.95
N LEU A 134 0.13 4.71 20.70
CA LEU A 134 0.76 6.03 20.78
C LEU A 134 2.19 5.93 21.31
N ALA A 135 2.43 5.13 22.35
CA ALA A 135 3.76 4.91 22.89
C ALA A 135 4.71 4.33 21.83
N ILE A 136 4.27 3.35 21.03
CA ILE A 136 5.09 2.76 19.96
C ILE A 136 5.40 3.77 18.85
N VAL A 137 4.41 4.59 18.46
CA VAL A 137 4.64 5.66 17.47
C VAL A 137 5.36 6.88 18.06
N GLY A 138 5.82 6.81 19.31
CA GLY A 138 6.65 7.82 19.97
C GLY A 138 5.89 9.03 20.52
N LYS A 139 4.72 8.81 21.13
CA LYS A 139 3.86 9.81 21.77
C LYS A 139 3.42 9.39 23.17
#